data_AF-A0A7L1LWM7-F1
#
_entry.id   AF-A0A7L1LWM7-F1
#
_cell.length_a   1.000
_cell.length_b   1.000
_cell.length_c   1.000
_cell.angle_alpha   90.00
_cell.angle_beta   90.00
_cell.angle_gamma   90.00
#
_symmetry.space_group_name_H-M   'P 1'
#
loop_
_entity.id
_entity.type
_entity.pdbx_description
1 polymer ?
#
loop_
_entity_poly.entity_id
_entity_poly.type
_entity_poly.pdbx_seq_one_letter_code
_entity_poly.pdbx_strand_id
1 'polypeptide(L)'
;PLLSWSNPEHFTPRPLPSLSNPSFPLRPGDPGKKKHICHIPECGRTFRKTSLLRAHVRLHTGERPFVCNWVFCGKRFTRSDELQRHARTHTG
;
A
#
# COMPACT_ATOMS: atom_id res chain seq x y z
N PRO A 1 40.08 -52.77 -7.91
CA PRO A 1 39.02 -53.65 -8.42
C PRO A 1 37.78 -53.63 -7.50
N LEU A 2 36.82 -52.80 -7.94
CA LEU A 2 35.37 -53.02 -7.88
C LEU A 2 34.74 -53.43 -6.54
N LEU A 3 34.32 -52.43 -5.76
CA LEU A 3 32.94 -52.44 -5.28
C LEU A 3 32.27 -51.10 -5.64
N SER A 4 31.25 -51.24 -6.47
CA SER A 4 30.34 -50.22 -6.96
C SER A 4 29.63 -49.53 -5.80
N TRP A 5 29.79 -48.22 -5.70
CA TRP A 5 28.77 -47.34 -5.12
C TRP A 5 28.28 -46.48 -6.28
N SER A 6 27.28 -46.98 -6.98
CA SER A 6 26.40 -46.17 -7.82
C SER A 6 25.16 -45.89 -6.99
N ASN A 7 24.98 -44.66 -6.50
CA ASN A 7 23.70 -43.93 -6.56
C ASN A 7 23.83 -42.52 -5.92
N PRO A 8 23.81 -41.42 -6.68
CA PRO A 8 23.83 -40.08 -6.12
C PRO A 8 22.44 -39.42 -6.14
N GLU A 9 21.36 -40.11 -5.80
CA GLU A 9 20.02 -39.50 -5.92
C GLU A 9 19.13 -39.96 -4.76
N HIS A 10 18.76 -39.03 -3.88
CA HIS A 10 17.44 -38.97 -3.21
C HIS A 10 17.38 -37.79 -2.22
N PHE A 11 17.48 -36.56 -2.74
CA PHE A 11 16.74 -35.45 -2.14
C PHE A 11 15.36 -35.46 -2.78
N THR A 12 14.43 -36.21 -2.20
CA THR A 12 13.03 -36.14 -2.61
C THR A 12 12.47 -34.78 -2.18
N PRO A 13 12.05 -33.90 -3.10
CA PRO A 13 11.36 -32.68 -2.71
C PRO A 13 10.00 -33.07 -2.12
N ARG A 14 9.70 -32.53 -0.94
CA ARG A 14 8.39 -32.66 -0.28
C ARG A 14 7.30 -32.14 -1.24
N PRO A 15 6.23 -32.89 -1.53
CA PRO A 15 5.15 -32.37 -2.37
C PRO A 15 4.51 -31.15 -1.71
N LEU A 16 4.36 -30.07 -2.47
CA LEU A 16 3.55 -28.92 -2.06
C LEU A 16 2.08 -29.38 -1.92
N PRO A 17 1.32 -28.90 -0.92
CA PRO A 17 -0.08 -29.27 -0.80
C PRO A 17 -0.84 -28.84 -2.06
N SER A 18 -1.52 -29.81 -2.67
CA SER A 18 -2.40 -29.62 -3.81
C SER A 18 -3.48 -28.62 -3.42
N LEU A 19 -3.38 -27.39 -3.92
CA LEU A 19 -4.47 -26.43 -3.84
C LEU A 19 -5.57 -26.92 -4.78
N SER A 20 -6.43 -27.81 -4.27
CA SER A 20 -7.74 -28.07 -4.86
C SER A 20 -8.48 -26.74 -4.85
N ASN A 21 -8.46 -26.06 -5.99
CA ASN A 21 -9.06 -24.76 -6.22
C ASN A 21 -10.58 -24.92 -6.06
N PRO A 22 -11.23 -24.40 -5.01
CA PRO A 22 -12.67 -24.34 -5.02
C PRO A 22 -13.05 -23.32 -6.09
N SER A 23 -13.67 -23.78 -7.18
CA SER A 23 -14.29 -22.94 -8.19
C SER A 23 -15.41 -22.13 -7.54
N PHE A 24 -15.05 -21.05 -6.85
CA PHE A 24 -15.97 -19.98 -6.53
C PHE A 24 -16.31 -19.28 -7.85
N PRO A 25 -17.59 -19.14 -8.22
CA PRO A 25 -17.96 -18.38 -9.40
C PRO A 25 -17.46 -16.95 -9.19
N LEU A 26 -16.52 -16.52 -10.04
CA LEU A 26 -16.10 -15.13 -10.09
C LEU A 26 -17.33 -14.29 -10.44
N ARG A 27 -17.89 -13.59 -9.44
CA ARG A 27 -18.91 -12.56 -9.71
C ARG A 27 -18.30 -11.60 -10.73
N PRO A 28 -19.00 -11.25 -11.83
CA PRO A 28 -18.53 -10.23 -12.77
C PRO A 28 -18.31 -8.93 -12.00
N GLY A 29 -17.05 -8.62 -11.71
CA GLY A 29 -16.62 -7.43 -11.02
C GLY A 29 -16.45 -6.30 -12.02
N ASP A 30 -17.06 -5.16 -11.69
CA ASP A 30 -17.01 -3.87 -12.37
C ASP A 30 -15.65 -3.54 -13.03
N PRO A 31 -15.65 -2.81 -14.16
CA PRO A 31 -14.45 -2.49 -14.94
C PRO A 31 -13.27 -2.07 -14.03
N GLY A 32 -12.18 -2.82 -14.18
CA GLY A 32 -11.00 -2.81 -13.31
C GLY A 32 -10.46 -1.41 -13.03
N LYS A 33 -10.88 -0.83 -11.90
CA LYS A 33 -10.24 0.37 -11.35
C LYS A 33 -8.87 -0.06 -10.83
N LYS A 34 -7.82 0.38 -11.52
CA LYS A 34 -6.42 0.21 -11.10
C LYS A 34 -6.28 0.70 -9.65
N LYS A 35 -5.96 -0.23 -8.74
CA LYS A 35 -5.81 0.05 -7.31
C LYS A 35 -4.44 0.72 -7.08
N HIS A 36 -4.39 1.72 -6.20
CA HIS A 36 -3.16 2.41 -5.83
C HIS A 36 -2.71 1.94 -4.45
N ILE A 37 -1.58 1.25 -4.38
CA ILE A 37 -1.12 0.57 -3.16
C ILE A 37 -0.02 1.39 -2.49
N CYS A 38 -0.05 1.48 -1.17
CA CYS A 38 1.05 2.03 -0.38
C CYS A 38 2.18 1.00 -0.30
N HIS A 39 3.38 1.37 -0.77
CA HIS A 39 4.56 0.50 -0.81
C HIS A 39 5.45 0.61 0.43
N ILE A 40 4.95 1.27 1.50
CA ILE A 40 5.70 1.41 2.74
C ILE A 40 5.64 0.07 3.50
N PRO A 41 6.79 -0.44 3.97
CA PRO A 41 6.85 -1.69 4.72
C PRO A 41 5.86 -1.62 5.89
N GLU A 42 5.13 -2.72 6.12
CA GLU A 42 4.08 -2.86 7.15
C GLU A 42 2.75 -2.12 6.89
N CYS A 43 2.63 -1.24 5.89
CA CYS A 43 1.36 -0.52 5.66
C CYS A 43 0.35 -1.27 4.77
N GLY A 44 0.78 -1.72 3.59
CA GLY A 44 -0.02 -2.52 2.64
C GLY A 44 -1.37 -1.93 2.18
N ARG A 45 -1.71 -0.68 2.54
CA ARG A 45 -3.05 -0.11 2.27
C ARG A 45 -3.29 0.15 0.78
N THR A 46 -4.51 -0.11 0.33
CA THR A 46 -4.93 0.12 -1.05
C THR A 46 -5.97 1.23 -1.17
N PHE A 47 -5.84 2.07 -2.19
CA PHE A 47 -6.70 3.23 -2.44
C PHE A 47 -7.28 3.19 -3.85
N ARG A 48 -8.50 3.70 -3.99
CA ARG A 48 -9.20 3.80 -5.29
C ARG A 48 -8.69 4.95 -6.17
N LYS A 49 -7.99 5.93 -5.60
CA LYS A 49 -7.48 7.12 -6.32
C LYS A 49 -6.02 7.39 -5.95
N THR A 50 -5.22 7.86 -6.90
CA THR A 50 -3.82 8.31 -6.67
C THR A 50 -3.73 9.42 -5.65
N SER A 51 -4.68 10.37 -5.65
CA SER A 51 -4.71 11.50 -4.72
C SER A 51 -4.85 11.05 -3.27
N LEU A 52 -5.62 9.99 -3.01
CA LEU A 52 -5.78 9.39 -1.69
C LEU A 52 -4.50 8.68 -1.24
N LEU A 53 -3.87 7.92 -2.14
CA LEU A 53 -2.57 7.29 -1.86
C LEU A 53 -1.52 8.35 -1.51
N ARG A 54 -1.40 9.42 -2.29
CA ARG A 54 -0.43 10.51 -2.04
C ARG A 54 -0.68 11.20 -0.69
N ALA A 55 -1.95 11.50 -0.37
CA ALA A 55 -2.29 12.08 0.92
C ALA A 55 -1.97 11.13 2.09
N HIS A 56 -2.18 9.83 1.90
CA HIS A 56 -1.85 8.81 2.89
C HIS A 56 -0.33 8.66 3.11
N VAL A 57 0.47 8.69 2.05
CA VAL A 57 1.95 8.60 2.15
C VAL A 57 2.52 9.74 2.99
N ARG A 58 1.92 10.94 2.97
CA ARG A 58 2.33 12.07 3.82
C ARG A 58 2.18 11.80 5.32
N LEU A 59 1.35 10.84 5.72
CA LEU A 59 1.24 10.41 7.12
C LEU A 59 2.47 9.64 7.58
N HIS A 60 3.11 8.91 6.66
CA HIS A 60 4.32 8.15 6.95
C HIS A 60 5.56 9.03 6.91
N THR A 61 5.64 9.97 5.96
CA THR A 61 6.77 10.89 5.83
C THR A 61 6.70 12.08 6.78
N GLY A 62 5.54 12.33 7.38
CA GLY A 62 5.30 13.51 8.22
C GLY A 62 5.32 14.83 7.43
N GLU A 63 5.36 14.79 6.10
CA GLU A 63 5.44 15.99 5.28
C GLU A 63 4.12 16.76 5.32
N ARG A 64 4.22 18.02 5.75
CA ARG A 64 3.11 18.98 5.80
C ARG A 64 3.39 20.15 4.87
N PRO A 65 3.18 19.96 3.54
CA PRO A 65 3.53 20.96 2.54
C PRO A 65 2.62 22.19 2.57
N PHE A 66 1.41 22.09 3.14
CA PHE A 66 0.48 23.19 3.19
C PHE A 66 0.67 23.99 4.47
N VAL A 67 1.15 25.22 4.36
CA VAL A 67 1.41 26.09 5.51
C VAL A 67 0.35 27.19 5.56
N CYS A 68 -0.12 27.51 6.77
CA CYS A 68 -0.96 28.68 6.97
C CYS A 68 -0.16 29.94 6.63
N ASN A 69 -0.66 30.74 5.70
CA ASN A 69 -0.01 31.99 5.28
C ASN A 69 -0.02 33.08 6.37
N TRP A 70 -0.76 32.82 7.46
CA TRP A 70 -0.85 33.74 8.57
C TRP A 70 0.41 33.66 9.44
N VAL A 71 1.19 34.75 9.48
CA VAL A 71 2.56 34.79 10.06
C VAL A 71 2.62 34.30 11.50
N PHE A 72 1.69 34.71 12.37
CA PHE A 72 1.68 34.26 13.77
C PHE A 72 1.07 32.87 14.00
N CYS A 73 0.49 32.24 12.96
CA CYS A 73 -0.15 30.93 13.11
C CYS A 73 0.83 29.78 12.95
N GLY A 74 1.67 29.81 11.90
CA GLY A 74 2.69 28.79 11.63
C GLY A 74 2.19 27.35 11.43
N LYS A 75 0.87 27.10 11.45
CA LYS A 75 0.29 25.75 11.36
C LYS A 75 0.51 25.14 9.98
N ARG A 76 0.85 23.85 9.95
CA ARG A 76 1.08 23.07 8.74
C ARG A 76 0.09 21.91 8.62
N PHE A 77 -0.33 21.62 7.41
CA PHE A 77 -1.35 20.64 7.07
C PHE A 77 -0.85 19.67 5.99
N THR A 78 -1.41 18.47 6.00
CA THR A 78 -1.08 17.43 5.01
C THR A 78 -1.93 17.56 3.75
N ARG A 79 -3.07 18.27 3.83
CA ARG A 79 -4.04 18.46 2.75
C ARG A 79 -4.45 19.92 2.59
N SER A 80 -4.81 20.31 1.36
CA SER A 80 -5.22 21.67 1.01
C SER A 80 -6.59 22.04 1.56
N ASP A 81 -7.54 21.10 1.57
CA ASP A 81 -8.89 21.31 2.13
C ASP A 81 -8.86 21.59 3.64
N GLU A 82 -7.93 20.95 4.34
CA GLU A 82 -7.70 21.16 5.77
C GLU A 82 -7.15 22.57 6.04
N LEU A 83 -6.16 23.02 5.26
CA LEU A 83 -5.63 24.39 5.31
C LEU A 83 -6.73 25.42 5.01
N GLN A 84 -7.54 25.20 3.97
CA GLN A 84 -8.58 26.14 3.57
C GLN A 84 -9.66 26.29 4.64
N ARG A 85 -10.08 25.19 5.27
CA ARG A 85 -11.00 25.24 6.42
C ARG A 85 -10.37 25.97 7.61
N HIS A 86 -9.09 25.72 7.88
CA HIS A 86 -8.37 26.43 8.94
C HIS A 86 -8.23 27.93 8.65
N ALA A 87 -7.96 28.34 7.41
CA ALA A 87 -7.77 29.75 7.07
C ALA A 87 -8.99 30.62 7.44
N ARG A 88 -10.20 30.06 7.35
CA ARG A 88 -11.44 30.72 7.75
C ARG A 88 -11.49 31.09 9.24
N THR A 89 -10.71 30.43 10.11
CA THR A 89 -10.68 30.77 11.54
C THR A 89 -9.94 32.08 11.82
N HIS A 90 -9.14 32.58 10.87
CA HIS A 90 -8.45 33.86 11.02
C HIS A 90 -9.24 35.04 10.45
N THR A 91 -10.13 34.76 9.51
CA THR A 91 -10.96 35.76 8.82
C THR A 91 -12.37 35.84 9.40
N GLY A 92 -12.56 35.32 10.62
CA GLY A 92 -13.86 35.26 11.32
C GLY A 92 -14.53 36.62 11.41
#